data_AF-A0AB35UGC7-F1
#
_entry.id   AF-A0AB35UGC7-F1
#
_cell.length_a   1.000
_cell.length_b   1.000
_cell.length_c   1.000
_cell.angle_alpha   90.00
_cell.angle_beta   90.00
_cell.angle_gamma   90.00
#
_symmetry.space_group_name_H-M   'P 1'
#
loop_
_entity.id
_entity.type
_entity.pdbx_description
1 polymer ?
#
loop_
_entity_poly.entity_id
_entity_poly.type
_entity_poly.pdbx_seq_one_letter_code
_entity_poly.pdbx_strand_id
1 'polypeptide(L)'
;MQDPLALLGAVLIAILTFWGTIRERKKSVSIAVAAEIRSIMAMSRINGLEEHLKHLGDVSLSVENSKFPRPSTSTDQSYFTVYEENAVDIGRLEPQKVIKIVMFYQRARNCLDAINHLSDYDFSSSTPEEVSYQYHFLADTVKTLFLFGEALIDELVASSMAAQIRKSSDSLSAF
;
A
#
# COMPACT_ATOMS: atom_id res chain seq x y z
N MET A 1 -40.83 13.73 -36.71
CA MET A 1 -40.13 14.86 -36.07
C MET A 1 -39.62 14.36 -34.73
N GLN A 2 -38.30 14.33 -34.50
CA GLN A 2 -37.73 13.95 -33.21
C GLN A 2 -37.88 15.12 -32.23
N ASP A 3 -38.45 14.86 -31.06
CA ASP A 3 -38.60 15.88 -30.00
C ASP A 3 -37.24 16.23 -29.40
N PRO A 4 -36.73 17.47 -29.55
CA PRO A 4 -35.41 17.87 -29.08
C PRO A 4 -35.28 17.78 -27.55
N LEU A 5 -36.39 17.85 -26.82
CA LEU A 5 -36.45 17.65 -25.37
C LEU A 5 -36.18 16.19 -24.95
N ALA A 6 -36.67 15.22 -25.72
CA ALA A 6 -36.41 13.80 -25.48
C ALA A 6 -34.93 13.45 -25.73
N LEU A 7 -34.31 14.11 -26.72
CA LEU A 7 -32.88 13.96 -27.01
C LEU A 7 -32.01 14.51 -25.88
N LEU A 8 -32.33 15.70 -25.36
CA LEU A 8 -31.62 16.30 -24.22
C LEU A 8 -31.75 15.45 -22.96
N GLY A 9 -32.93 14.90 -22.68
CA GLY A 9 -33.14 13.98 -21.56
C GLY A 9 -32.28 12.72 -21.67
N ALA A 10 -32.22 12.10 -22.85
CA ALA A 10 -31.39 10.91 -23.08
C ALA A 10 -29.89 11.18 -22.92
N VAL A 11 -29.40 12.32 -23.41
CA VAL A 11 -28.00 12.75 -23.23
C VAL A 11 -27.68 12.97 -21.77
N LEU A 12 -28.56 13.64 -21.01
CA LEU A 12 -28.36 13.89 -19.60
C LEU A 12 -28.31 12.58 -18.80
N ILE A 13 -29.21 11.64 -19.09
CA ILE A 13 -29.21 10.30 -18.50
C ILE A 13 -27.89 9.60 -18.82
N ALA A 14 -27.48 9.54 -20.08
CA ALA A 14 -26.23 8.89 -20.49
C ALA A 14 -25.01 9.48 -19.75
N ILE A 15 -24.95 10.80 -19.60
CA ILE A 15 -23.92 11.50 -18.83
C ILE A 15 -23.97 11.04 -17.36
N LEU A 16 -25.12 11.09 -16.71
CA LEU A 16 -25.27 10.71 -15.30
C LEU A 16 -24.89 9.23 -15.06
N THR A 17 -25.31 8.32 -15.94
CA THR A 17 -24.98 6.89 -15.84
C THR A 17 -23.47 6.67 -16.02
N PHE A 18 -22.85 7.40 -16.95
CA PHE A 18 -21.40 7.36 -17.18
C PHE A 18 -20.62 7.84 -15.96
N TRP A 19 -20.98 8.98 -15.38
CA TRP A 19 -20.36 9.49 -14.15
C TRP A 19 -20.58 8.56 -12.95
N GLY A 20 -21.77 7.97 -12.83
CA GLY A 20 -22.08 6.96 -11.81
C GLY A 20 -21.17 5.74 -11.93
N THR A 21 -20.96 5.24 -13.14
CA THR A 21 -20.09 4.09 -13.42
C THR A 21 -18.63 4.39 -13.10
N ILE A 22 -18.14 5.60 -13.45
CA ILE A 22 -16.79 6.04 -13.10
C ILE A 22 -16.61 6.11 -11.58
N ARG A 23 -17.60 6.64 -10.86
CA ARG A 23 -17.54 6.78 -9.40
C ARG A 23 -17.47 5.43 -8.70
N GLU A 24 -18.30 4.47 -9.10
CA GLU A 24 -18.27 3.10 -8.55
C GLU A 24 -16.94 2.39 -8.86
N ARG A 25 -16.38 2.57 -10.07
CA ARG A 25 -15.05 2.05 -10.40
C ARG A 25 -13.96 2.63 -9.52
N LYS A 26 -13.91 3.96 -9.35
CA LYS A 26 -12.93 4.61 -8.47
C LYS A 26 -13.03 4.09 -7.03
N LYS A 27 -14.26 3.89 -6.53
CA LYS A 27 -14.50 3.30 -5.21
C LYS A 27 -13.95 1.88 -5.10
N SER A 28 -14.27 1.02 -6.07
CA SER A 28 -13.81 -0.38 -6.09
C SER A 28 -12.29 -0.46 -6.09
N VAL A 29 -11.63 0.37 -6.89
CA VAL A 29 -10.17 0.43 -6.99
C VAL A 29 -9.54 0.89 -5.68
N SER A 30 -10.07 1.94 -5.05
CA SER A 30 -9.57 2.40 -3.74
C SER A 30 -9.66 1.32 -2.67
N ILE A 31 -10.76 0.55 -2.62
CA ILE A 31 -10.93 -0.54 -1.66
C ILE A 31 -9.98 -1.69 -1.97
N ALA A 32 -9.83 -2.07 -3.24
CA ALA A 32 -8.93 -3.14 -3.66
C ALA A 32 -7.47 -2.82 -3.30
N VAL A 33 -7.00 -1.60 -3.59
CA VAL A 33 -5.66 -1.13 -3.22
C VAL A 33 -5.49 -1.12 -1.70
N ALA A 34 -6.46 -0.62 -0.94
CA ALA A 34 -6.40 -0.64 0.52
C ALA A 34 -6.31 -2.07 1.09
N ALA A 35 -7.01 -3.03 0.49
CA ALA A 35 -6.95 -4.43 0.89
C ALA A 35 -5.58 -5.07 0.58
N GLU A 36 -4.98 -4.77 -0.58
CA GLU A 36 -3.63 -5.24 -0.91
C GLU A 36 -2.58 -4.65 0.04
N ILE A 37 -2.61 -3.34 0.30
CA ILE A 37 -1.71 -2.67 1.26
C ILE A 37 -1.83 -3.35 2.64
N ARG A 38 -3.06 -3.59 3.11
CA ARG A 38 -3.30 -4.27 4.39
C ARG A 38 -2.74 -5.69 4.40
N SER A 39 -2.88 -6.42 3.30
CA SER A 39 -2.33 -7.77 3.16
C SER A 39 -0.79 -7.78 3.26
N ILE A 40 -0.12 -6.90 2.50
CA ILE A 40 1.35 -6.75 2.52
C ILE A 40 1.84 -6.47 3.95
N MET A 41 1.19 -5.55 4.64
CA MET A 41 1.53 -5.20 6.02
C MET A 41 1.25 -6.34 6.99
N ALA A 42 0.13 -7.05 6.84
CA ALA A 42 -0.23 -8.18 7.70
C ALA A 42 0.78 -9.32 7.60
N MET A 43 1.21 -9.69 6.39
CA MET A 43 2.24 -10.73 6.21
C MET A 43 3.57 -10.33 6.84
N SER A 44 3.94 -9.06 6.69
CA SER A 44 5.18 -8.53 7.28
C SER A 44 5.13 -8.49 8.82
N ARG A 45 3.95 -8.20 9.41
CA ARG A 45 3.72 -8.25 10.87
C ARG A 45 3.66 -9.68 11.42
N ILE A 46 2.99 -10.61 10.73
CA ILE A 46 2.90 -12.03 11.15
C ILE A 46 4.30 -12.64 11.26
N ASN A 47 5.21 -12.24 10.36
CA ASN A 47 6.59 -12.70 10.37
C ASN A 47 7.47 -11.96 11.40
N GLY A 48 6.91 -11.04 12.21
CA GLY A 48 7.64 -10.29 13.24
C GLY A 48 8.80 -9.48 12.68
N LEU A 49 8.73 -9.04 11.41
CA LEU A 49 9.89 -8.55 10.67
C LEU A 49 10.57 -7.36 11.34
N GLU A 50 9.82 -6.39 11.86
CA GLU A 50 10.38 -5.22 12.57
C GLU A 50 11.15 -5.66 13.82
N GLU A 51 10.53 -6.52 14.65
CA GLU A 51 11.10 -7.00 15.91
C GLU A 51 12.30 -7.91 15.67
N HIS A 52 12.23 -8.75 14.63
CA HIS A 52 13.31 -9.61 14.20
C HIS A 52 14.53 -8.80 13.75
N LEU A 53 14.32 -7.76 12.93
CA LEU A 53 15.41 -6.87 12.51
C LEU A 53 16.03 -6.14 13.70
N LYS A 54 15.23 -5.62 14.64
CA LYS A 54 15.76 -5.01 15.87
C LYS A 54 16.58 -5.99 16.68
N HIS A 55 16.07 -7.20 16.87
CA HIS A 55 16.78 -8.24 17.61
C HIS A 55 18.11 -8.62 16.94
N LEU A 56 18.16 -8.71 15.61
CA LEU A 56 19.43 -8.95 14.89
C LEU A 56 20.44 -7.80 15.08
N GLY A 57 19.96 -6.55 15.12
CA GLY A 57 20.80 -5.38 15.42
C GLY A 57 21.34 -5.37 16.85
N ASP A 58 20.54 -5.81 17.84
CA ASP A 58 20.99 -5.95 19.22
C ASP A 58 22.00 -7.11 19.36
N VAL A 59 21.75 -8.24 18.69
CA VAL A 59 22.64 -9.40 18.69
C VAL A 59 23.96 -9.08 18.03
N SER A 60 23.99 -8.30 16.94
CA SER A 60 25.25 -7.98 16.26
C SER A 60 26.22 -7.21 17.16
N LEU A 61 25.73 -6.35 18.06
CA LEU A 61 26.55 -5.67 19.07
C LEU A 61 27.14 -6.61 20.13
N SER A 62 26.50 -7.76 20.34
CA SER A 62 26.89 -8.73 21.39
C SER A 62 27.86 -9.81 20.91
N VAL A 63 28.05 -9.95 19.60
CA VAL A 63 28.83 -11.05 19.00
C VAL A 63 30.15 -10.52 18.44
N GLU A 64 31.23 -10.70 19.21
CA GLU A 64 32.56 -10.14 18.93
C GLU A 64 33.30 -10.86 17.78
N ASN A 65 32.81 -12.01 17.28
CA ASN A 65 33.58 -12.87 16.34
C ASN A 65 32.79 -13.79 15.39
N SER A 66 31.49 -13.61 15.16
CA SER A 66 30.69 -14.66 14.48
C SER A 66 29.77 -14.16 13.38
N LYS A 67 29.71 -14.98 12.32
CA LYS A 67 28.77 -14.91 11.19
C LYS A 67 27.38 -14.49 11.67
N PHE A 68 26.96 -13.32 11.22
CA PHE A 68 25.67 -12.74 11.62
C PHE A 68 24.51 -13.56 11.03
N PRO A 69 23.42 -13.74 11.79
CA PRO A 69 22.28 -14.50 11.30
C PRO A 69 21.67 -13.81 10.08
N ARG A 70 21.53 -14.56 8.98
CA ARG A 70 20.87 -14.05 7.77
C ARG A 70 19.35 -14.07 7.98
N PRO A 71 18.63 -12.97 7.72
CA PRO A 71 17.19 -13.02 7.67
C PRO A 71 16.77 -13.95 6.51
N SER A 72 16.05 -15.03 6.81
CA SER A 72 15.52 -15.91 5.77
C SER A 72 14.19 -15.35 5.28
N THR A 73 14.16 -14.79 4.09
CA THR A 73 12.92 -14.42 3.41
C THR A 73 12.87 -15.09 2.05
N SER A 74 12.25 -16.27 1.97
CA SER A 74 11.79 -16.85 0.72
C SER A 74 10.48 -16.16 0.34
N THR A 75 10.55 -15.00 -0.28
CA THR A 75 9.39 -14.25 -0.74
C THR A 75 9.29 -14.36 -2.26
N ASP A 76 8.64 -15.44 -2.72
CA ASP A 76 8.31 -15.63 -4.12
C ASP A 76 7.33 -14.54 -4.60
N GLN A 77 7.65 -14.03 -5.78
CA GLN A 77 7.14 -12.83 -6.43
C GLN A 77 5.62 -12.86 -6.70
N SER A 78 4.79 -12.18 -5.88
CA SER A 78 3.45 -11.67 -6.28
C SER A 78 2.80 -10.75 -5.23
N TYR A 79 3.54 -9.79 -4.68
CA TYR A 79 2.98 -8.90 -3.65
C TYR A 79 2.22 -7.68 -4.20
N PHE A 80 2.32 -7.39 -5.49
CA PHE A 80 1.85 -6.12 -6.09
C PHE A 80 0.87 -6.31 -7.25
N THR A 81 0.22 -7.48 -7.32
CA THR A 81 -0.67 -7.86 -8.42
C THR A 81 -1.84 -6.89 -8.61
N VAL A 82 -2.49 -6.43 -7.53
CA VAL A 82 -3.61 -5.48 -7.62
C VAL A 82 -3.13 -4.13 -8.13
N TYR A 83 -1.99 -3.64 -7.64
CA TYR A 83 -1.37 -2.42 -8.16
C TYR A 83 -1.07 -2.50 -9.66
N GLU A 84 -0.46 -3.60 -10.12
CA GLU A 84 -0.08 -3.80 -11.52
C GLU A 84 -1.31 -3.95 -12.43
N GLU A 85 -2.28 -4.78 -12.04
CA GLU A 85 -3.50 -5.03 -12.81
C GLU A 85 -4.42 -3.79 -12.89
N ASN A 86 -4.40 -2.93 -11.86
CA ASN A 86 -5.28 -1.77 -11.77
C ASN A 86 -4.56 -0.44 -12.04
N ALA A 87 -3.33 -0.43 -12.56
CA ALA A 87 -2.52 0.78 -12.75
C ALA A 87 -3.27 1.89 -13.55
N VAL A 88 -4.00 1.50 -14.60
CA VAL A 88 -4.81 2.43 -15.42
C VAL A 88 -5.94 3.06 -14.61
N ASP A 89 -6.61 2.28 -13.77
CA ASP A 89 -7.72 2.75 -12.96
C ASP A 89 -7.26 3.53 -11.72
N ILE A 90 -6.09 3.19 -11.16
CA ILE A 90 -5.40 3.98 -10.14
C ILE A 90 -5.09 5.38 -10.69
N GLY A 91 -4.61 5.49 -11.93
CA GLY A 91 -4.35 6.77 -12.59
C GLY A 91 -5.58 7.69 -12.73
N ARG A 92 -6.80 7.15 -12.53
CA ARG A 92 -8.07 7.91 -12.55
C ARG A 92 -8.46 8.45 -11.18
N LEU A 93 -7.75 8.09 -10.11
CA LEU A 93 -7.95 8.65 -8.77
C LEU A 93 -7.45 10.10 -8.69
N GLU A 94 -7.68 10.74 -7.54
CA GLU A 94 -7.14 12.07 -7.28
C GLU A 94 -5.60 12.04 -7.30
N PRO A 95 -4.91 13.00 -7.93
CA PRO A 95 -3.45 12.95 -8.10
C PRO A 95 -2.68 12.74 -6.79
N GLN A 96 -3.15 13.36 -5.69
CA GLN A 96 -2.53 13.20 -4.37
C GLN A 96 -2.60 11.75 -3.86
N LYS A 97 -3.71 11.04 -4.13
CA LYS A 97 -3.87 9.63 -3.77
C LYS A 97 -2.99 8.74 -4.63
N VAL A 98 -2.92 9.01 -5.93
CA VAL A 98 -2.03 8.28 -6.85
C VAL A 98 -0.59 8.38 -6.38
N ILE A 99 -0.12 9.58 -6.04
CA ILE A 99 1.23 9.79 -5.52
C ILE A 99 1.47 8.96 -4.25
N LYS A 100 0.54 9.00 -3.27
CA LYS A 100 0.68 8.23 -2.03
C LYS A 100 0.70 6.72 -2.27
N ILE A 101 -0.16 6.21 -3.17
CA ILE A 101 -0.20 4.81 -3.58
C ILE A 101 1.16 4.41 -4.17
N VAL A 102 1.65 5.15 -5.17
CA VAL A 102 2.95 4.87 -5.80
C VAL A 102 4.08 4.93 -4.77
N MET A 103 4.09 5.93 -3.89
CA MET A 103 5.08 6.04 -2.82
C MET A 103 5.04 4.85 -1.85
N PHE A 104 3.86 4.31 -1.53
CA PHE A 104 3.74 3.13 -0.69
C PHE A 104 4.42 1.93 -1.37
N TYR A 105 4.05 1.61 -2.61
CA TYR A 105 4.59 0.46 -3.34
C TYR A 105 6.09 0.59 -3.58
N GLN A 106 6.58 1.79 -3.91
CA GLN A 106 8.01 2.04 -4.07
C GLN A 106 8.77 1.82 -2.74
N ARG A 107 8.25 2.31 -1.62
CA ARG A 107 8.87 2.09 -0.30
C ARG A 107 8.83 0.62 0.12
N ALA A 108 7.71 -0.06 -0.12
CA ALA A 108 7.56 -1.49 0.14
C ALA A 108 8.57 -2.31 -0.68
N ARG A 109 8.73 -1.99 -1.97
CA ARG A 109 9.74 -2.60 -2.84
C ARG A 109 11.15 -2.37 -2.33
N ASN A 110 11.50 -1.13 -2.01
CA ASN A 110 12.83 -0.80 -1.48
C ASN A 110 13.12 -1.53 -0.16
N CYS A 111 12.13 -1.70 0.72
CA CYS A 111 12.29 -2.48 1.95
C CYS A 111 12.58 -3.96 1.63
N LEU A 112 11.81 -4.56 0.71
CA LEU A 112 12.03 -5.95 0.29
C LEU A 112 13.41 -6.13 -0.35
N ASP A 113 13.81 -5.22 -1.25
CA ASP A 113 15.10 -5.28 -1.90
C ASP A 113 16.25 -5.09 -0.88
N ALA A 114 16.08 -4.22 0.12
CA ALA A 114 17.05 -4.04 1.20
C ALA A 114 17.16 -5.29 2.12
N ILE A 115 16.04 -5.93 2.44
CA ILE A 115 16.01 -7.17 3.22
C ILE A 115 16.72 -8.29 2.46
N ASN A 116 16.42 -8.45 1.17
CA ASN A 116 17.07 -9.43 0.30
C ASN A 116 18.57 -9.12 0.14
N HIS A 117 18.94 -7.84 0.06
CA HIS A 117 20.35 -7.48 -0.01
C HIS A 117 21.10 -7.85 1.27
N LEU A 118 20.49 -7.66 2.45
CA LEU A 118 21.07 -8.04 3.73
C LEU A 118 21.18 -9.56 3.92
N SER A 119 20.28 -10.35 3.34
CA SER A 119 20.39 -11.82 3.41
C SER A 119 21.54 -12.37 2.55
N ASP A 120 21.90 -11.66 1.48
CA ASP A 120 23.03 -12.00 0.60
C ASP A 120 24.35 -11.32 1.00
N TYR A 121 24.31 -10.29 1.84
CA TYR A 121 25.49 -9.51 2.23
C TYR A 121 26.46 -10.33 3.09
N ASP A 122 27.75 -10.26 2.76
CA ASP A 122 28.81 -10.81 3.60
C ASP A 122 29.34 -9.75 4.55
N PHE A 123 28.96 -9.87 5.82
CA PHE A 123 29.39 -8.98 6.89
C PHE A 123 30.82 -9.26 7.40
N SER A 124 31.59 -10.12 6.74
CA SER A 124 32.94 -10.51 7.19
C SER A 124 33.92 -9.35 7.32
N SER A 125 33.66 -8.22 6.65
CA SER A 125 34.48 -7.00 6.71
C SER A 125 33.86 -5.82 7.46
N SER A 126 32.64 -5.95 7.98
CA SER A 126 31.91 -4.86 8.67
C SER A 126 32.11 -4.92 10.18
N THR A 127 32.07 -3.76 10.86
CA THR A 127 32.10 -3.75 12.33
C THR A 127 30.72 -4.11 12.91
N PRO A 128 30.66 -4.69 14.13
CA PRO A 128 29.41 -4.94 14.86
C PRO A 128 28.45 -3.74 14.89
N GLU A 129 28.98 -2.53 15.05
CA GLU A 129 28.21 -1.28 15.08
C GLU A 129 27.62 -0.94 13.71
N GLU A 130 28.36 -1.14 12.62
CA GLU A 130 27.87 -0.93 11.25
C GLU A 130 26.73 -1.88 10.92
N VAL A 131 26.88 -3.15 11.29
CA VAL A 131 25.84 -4.18 11.11
C VAL A 131 24.60 -3.84 11.94
N SER A 132 24.80 -3.45 13.20
CA SER A 132 23.71 -3.04 14.09
C SER A 132 22.93 -1.85 13.54
N TYR A 133 23.65 -0.83 13.07
CA TYR A 133 23.06 0.36 12.47
C TYR A 133 22.19 -0.01 11.24
N GLN A 134 22.66 -0.90 10.37
CA GLN A 134 21.90 -1.32 9.19
C GLN A 134 20.59 -2.03 9.56
N TYR A 135 20.62 -2.95 10.54
CA TYR A 135 19.42 -3.65 10.98
C TYR A 135 18.41 -2.72 11.66
N HIS A 136 18.86 -1.82 12.54
CA HIS A 136 17.97 -0.83 13.18
C HIS A 136 17.39 0.16 12.18
N PHE A 137 18.20 0.65 11.24
CA PHE A 137 17.73 1.54 10.17
C PHE A 137 16.64 0.88 9.32
N LEU A 138 16.82 -0.40 8.97
CA LEU A 138 15.82 -1.13 8.21
C LEU A 138 14.55 -1.35 9.02
N ALA A 139 14.66 -1.69 10.31
CA ALA A 139 13.50 -1.82 11.19
C ALA A 139 12.68 -0.52 11.28
N ASP A 140 13.35 0.63 11.42
CA ASP A 140 12.69 1.94 11.44
C ASP A 140 12.05 2.29 10.08
N THR A 141 12.66 1.85 8.99
CA THR A 141 12.11 2.00 7.63
C THR A 141 10.82 1.17 7.47
N VAL A 142 10.82 -0.08 7.92
CA VAL A 142 9.63 -0.96 7.93
C VAL A 142 8.51 -0.35 8.80
N LYS A 143 8.85 0.16 9.98
CA LYS A 143 7.90 0.85 10.87
C LYS A 143 7.29 2.08 10.18
N THR A 144 8.10 2.89 9.53
CA THR A 144 7.65 4.09 8.80
C THR A 144 6.74 3.72 7.62
N LEU A 145 7.06 2.64 6.90
CA LEU A 145 6.22 2.08 5.84
C LEU A 145 4.85 1.68 6.40
N PHE A 146 4.79 1.03 7.55
CA PHE A 146 3.52 0.62 8.16
C PHE A 146 2.68 1.81 8.59
N LEU A 147 3.27 2.81 9.26
CA LEU A 147 2.54 4.02 9.65
C LEU A 147 1.97 4.75 8.43
N PHE A 148 2.75 4.83 7.35
CA PHE A 148 2.30 5.40 6.09
C PHE A 148 1.17 4.57 5.45
N GLY A 149 1.29 3.24 5.46
CA GLY A 149 0.30 2.32 4.93
C GLY A 149 -1.04 2.37 5.67
N GLU A 150 -1.04 2.38 7.01
CA GLU A 150 -2.26 2.55 7.82
C GLU A 150 -2.99 3.86 7.44
N ALA A 151 -2.26 4.98 7.42
CA ALA A 151 -2.84 6.29 7.08
C ALA A 151 -3.42 6.32 5.65
N LEU A 152 -2.74 5.66 4.70
CA LEU A 152 -3.22 5.54 3.33
C LEU A 152 -4.47 4.66 3.22
N ILE A 153 -4.52 3.54 3.94
CA ILE A 153 -5.70 2.68 4.02
C ILE A 153 -6.91 3.48 4.53
N ASP A 154 -6.74 4.22 5.62
CA ASP A 154 -7.82 5.02 6.20
C ASP A 154 -8.35 6.06 5.21
N GLU A 155 -7.47 6.72 4.46
CA GLU A 155 -7.85 7.69 3.42
C GLU A 155 -8.61 7.03 2.25
N LEU A 156 -8.15 5.87 1.80
CA LEU A 156 -8.78 5.11 0.72
C LEU A 156 -10.15 4.56 1.13
N VAL A 157 -10.30 4.11 2.38
CA VAL A 157 -11.56 3.59 2.91
C VAL A 157 -12.53 4.73 3.27
N ALA A 158 -12.08 5.80 3.92
CA ALA A 158 -12.93 6.94 4.28
C ALA A 158 -13.55 7.61 3.05
N SER A 159 -12.78 7.75 1.97
CA SER A 159 -13.30 8.27 0.70
C SER A 159 -14.34 7.34 0.06
N SER A 160 -14.29 6.04 0.35
CA SER A 160 -15.31 5.07 -0.06
C SER A 160 -16.59 5.14 0.79
N MET A 161 -16.48 5.41 2.09
CA MET A 161 -17.60 5.49 3.04
C MET A 161 -18.35 6.82 2.96
N ALA A 162 -17.66 7.95 2.79
CA ALA A 162 -18.29 9.27 2.60
C ALA A 162 -19.22 9.30 1.38
N ALA A 163 -18.90 8.52 0.34
CA ALA A 163 -19.76 8.35 -0.82
C ALA A 163 -21.05 7.57 -0.50
N GLN A 164 -20.99 6.64 0.46
CA GLN A 164 -22.10 5.79 0.88
C GLN A 164 -23.07 6.56 1.80
N ILE A 165 -22.54 7.35 2.74
CA ILE A 165 -23.35 8.19 3.65
C ILE A 165 -24.16 9.23 2.88
N ARG A 166 -23.57 9.90 1.86
CA ARG A 166 -24.35 10.82 1.00
C ARG A 166 -25.49 10.12 0.27
N LYS A 167 -25.23 8.92 -0.28
CA LYS A 167 -26.24 8.13 -0.99
C LYS A 167 -27.41 7.74 -0.08
N SER A 168 -27.13 7.35 1.17
CA SER A 168 -28.15 7.05 2.17
C SER A 168 -28.95 8.29 2.59
N SER A 169 -28.27 9.43 2.75
CA SER A 169 -28.90 10.71 3.08
C SER A 169 -29.82 11.22 1.97
N ASP A 170 -29.38 11.13 0.71
CA ASP A 170 -30.16 11.57 -0.46
C ASP A 170 -31.37 10.64 -0.72
N SER A 171 -31.27 9.36 -0.35
CA SER A 171 -32.41 8.44 -0.41
C SER A 171 -33.43 8.66 0.70
N LEU A 172 -33.02 9.25 1.83
CA LEU A 172 -33.90 9.56 2.97
C LEU A 172 -34.60 10.92 2.80
N SER A 173 -34.01 11.87 2.08
CA SER A 173 -34.62 13.18 1.76
C SER A 173 -35.55 13.15 0.54
N ALA A 174 -35.61 12.03 -0.17
CA ALA A 174 -36.54 11.79 -1.28
C ALA A 174 -37.87 11.15 -0.84
N PHE A 175 -38.04 10.88 0.45
CA PHE A 175 -39.29 10.51 1.11
C PHE A 175 -39.86 11.70 1.90
#